data_AF-A0A832F2Q7-F1
#
_entry.id   AF-A0A832F2Q7-F1
#
_cell.length_a   1.000
_cell.length_b   1.000
_cell.length_c   1.000
_cell.angle_alpha   90.00
_cell.angle_beta   90.00
_cell.angle_gamma   90.00
#
_symmetry.space_group_name_H-M   'P 1'
#
loop_
_entity.id
_entity.type
_entity.pdbx_description
1 polymer ?
#
loop_
_entity_poly.entity_id
_entity_poly.type
_entity_poly.pdbx_seq_one_letter_code
_entity_poly.pdbx_strand_id
1 'polypeptide(L)'
;MLRALVDDVVGAVKELHASAGDTTVEPERFVALLEKYLRAGDRFAGLADPAVAARGLDIVDETGRRASEVAEALRRRATADVSPRDDTPSLEATLLWWAASFYRRAHKPVEADQAASQAFDLVSSDGRARQGDDSGSRRHAGVALVSLRLGVGRALQAGELALELCEDDPTDSESMALLAEAAGDIAARVSGDSAGVGGQDEVCGCGSGIVWHRCCKEGEIAFYGRLVDRSALQRLHARFAEWAAQDPTVTDWLAEAVSAWPELPASGADGEPEGSGRLEVRADPGITPSAALNLRASSMATPGVPSPVASMAVETVWLRGPDLHGAALSTSERMAREAEEPNRDSLIRRFADDNTSDADLSRLAVAWSTLAETGLWQVEDTPGAPGVWLTDIVTRARRWVMLEASQRENLARWTVLAGNLAVDRGVWRSGTATAVLHQREADRAAEMVSAATEAVARQLAVELHLRGASTDTPREANLADPPAYGILATVGEPQD
;
A
#
# COMPACT_ATOMS: atom_id res chain seq x y z
N MET A 1 35.52 -27.62 -2.01
CA MET A 1 34.27 -26.86 -2.05
C MET A 1 33.06 -27.77 -2.26
N LEU A 2 32.88 -28.37 -3.44
CA LEU A 2 31.75 -29.26 -3.76
C LEU A 2 31.57 -30.42 -2.76
N ARG A 3 32.66 -31.08 -2.36
CA ARG A 3 32.63 -32.14 -1.34
C ARG A 3 32.16 -31.63 0.03
N ALA A 4 32.60 -30.45 0.45
CA ALA A 4 32.18 -29.83 1.71
C ALA A 4 30.69 -29.43 1.68
N LEU A 5 30.19 -28.98 0.53
CA LEU A 5 28.77 -28.69 0.33
C LEU A 5 27.92 -29.97 0.41
N VAL A 6 28.38 -31.05 -0.22
CA VAL A 6 27.74 -32.38 -0.14
C VAL A 6 27.77 -32.92 1.29
N ASP A 7 28.89 -32.78 2.00
CA ASP A 7 29.02 -33.26 3.39
C ASP A 7 28.13 -32.45 4.35
N ASP A 8 27.99 -31.13 4.15
CA ASP A 8 27.07 -30.27 4.92
C ASP A 8 25.60 -30.65 4.69
N VAL A 9 25.21 -30.90 3.43
CA VAL A 9 23.86 -31.33 3.06
C VAL A 9 23.54 -32.72 3.57
N VAL A 10 24.45 -33.68 3.39
CA VAL A 10 24.29 -35.04 3.92
C VAL A 10 24.25 -35.02 5.45
N GLY A 11 25.02 -34.14 6.10
CA GLY A 11 24.96 -33.90 7.54
C GLY A 11 23.59 -33.38 7.99
N ALA A 12 23.10 -32.31 7.35
CA ALA A 12 21.79 -31.73 7.65
C ALA A 12 20.65 -32.73 7.40
N VAL A 13 20.69 -33.52 6.31
CA VAL A 13 19.69 -34.56 6.02
C VAL A 13 19.73 -35.67 7.06
N LYS A 14 20.92 -36.11 7.49
CA LYS A 14 21.05 -37.14 8.54
C LYS A 14 20.54 -36.63 9.88
N GLU A 15 20.83 -35.39 10.25
CA GLU A 15 20.29 -34.76 11.46
C GLU A 15 18.77 -34.60 11.39
N LEU A 16 18.24 -34.16 10.24
CA LEU A 16 16.80 -34.04 10.00
C LEU A 16 16.10 -35.41 10.06
N HIS A 17 16.71 -36.45 9.49
CA HIS A 17 16.17 -37.81 9.46
C HIS A 17 16.21 -38.48 10.83
N ALA A 18 17.28 -38.29 11.60
CA ALA A 18 17.38 -38.74 12.98
C ALA A 18 16.35 -38.02 13.87
N SER A 19 16.11 -36.74 13.59
CA SER A 19 15.12 -35.90 14.28
C SER A 19 13.68 -36.26 13.91
N ALA A 20 13.40 -36.59 12.64
CA ALA A 20 12.05 -36.96 12.20
C ALA A 20 11.52 -38.27 12.83
N GLY A 21 12.42 -39.15 13.31
CA GLY A 21 12.08 -40.33 14.10
C GLY A 21 11.92 -40.06 15.60
N ASP A 22 12.36 -38.89 16.08
CA ASP A 22 12.33 -38.48 17.48
C ASP A 22 11.30 -37.35 17.66
N THR A 23 10.12 -37.71 18.18
CA THR A 23 8.99 -36.79 18.36
C THR A 23 9.21 -35.69 19.41
N THR A 24 10.43 -35.57 19.96
CA THR A 24 10.81 -34.55 20.95
C THR A 24 11.62 -33.39 20.37
N VAL A 25 11.85 -33.39 19.07
CA VAL A 25 12.64 -32.31 18.43
C VAL A 25 11.87 -31.01 18.53
N GLU A 26 12.49 -30.04 19.20
CA GLU A 26 11.94 -28.70 19.33
C GLU A 26 11.76 -28.08 17.92
N PRO A 27 10.59 -27.47 17.63
CA PRO A 27 10.30 -26.85 16.35
C PRO A 27 11.42 -25.93 15.84
N GLU A 28 12.03 -25.16 16.73
CA GLU A 28 13.12 -24.23 16.45
C GLU A 28 14.37 -24.94 15.90
N ARG A 29 14.71 -26.11 16.46
CA ARG A 29 15.84 -26.93 15.99
C ARG A 29 15.56 -27.54 14.61
N PHE A 30 14.31 -27.92 14.37
CA PHE A 30 13.87 -28.42 13.06
C PHE A 30 13.93 -27.31 11.99
N VAL A 31 13.44 -26.10 12.32
CA VAL A 31 13.53 -24.92 11.45
C VAL A 31 14.98 -24.55 11.14
N ALA A 32 15.87 -24.54 12.13
CA ALA A 32 17.30 -24.24 11.92
C ALA A 32 18.00 -25.25 10.99
N LEU A 33 17.66 -26.54 11.10
CA LEU A 33 18.16 -27.59 10.22
C LEU A 33 17.68 -27.41 8.77
N LEU A 34 16.42 -27.00 8.60
CA LEU A 34 15.83 -26.74 7.29
C LEU A 34 16.40 -25.47 6.63
N GLU A 35 16.64 -24.38 7.38
CA GLU A 35 17.28 -23.17 6.84
C GLU A 35 18.69 -23.46 6.33
N LYS A 36 19.47 -24.22 7.11
CA LYS A 36 20.81 -24.66 6.73
C LYS A 36 20.78 -25.43 5.40
N TYR A 37 19.73 -26.21 5.18
CA TYR A 37 19.51 -26.97 3.96
C TYR A 37 19.12 -26.11 2.75
N LEU A 38 18.19 -25.15 2.91
CA LEU A 38 17.80 -24.24 1.82
C LEU A 38 18.98 -23.41 1.31
N ARG A 39 19.82 -22.89 2.23
CA ARG A 39 21.05 -22.16 1.86
C ARG A 39 22.06 -23.05 1.13
N ALA A 40 21.98 -24.36 1.29
CA ALA A 40 22.82 -25.30 0.54
C ALA A 40 22.22 -25.58 -0.86
N GLY A 41 20.90 -25.70 -0.98
CA GLY A 41 20.19 -25.79 -2.26
C GLY A 41 20.46 -24.61 -3.19
N ASP A 42 20.43 -23.38 -2.65
CA ASP A 42 20.74 -22.16 -3.42
C ASP A 42 22.18 -22.17 -3.97
N ARG A 43 23.10 -22.80 -3.23
CA ARG A 43 24.49 -23.00 -3.68
C ARG A 43 24.62 -24.05 -4.77
N PHE A 44 23.73 -25.04 -4.86
CA PHE A 44 23.70 -26.03 -5.95
C PHE A 44 23.13 -25.46 -7.24
N ALA A 45 22.09 -24.62 -7.16
CA ALA A 45 21.48 -23.97 -8.33
C ALA A 45 22.45 -23.03 -9.06
N GLY A 46 23.40 -22.42 -8.34
CA GLY A 46 24.44 -21.57 -8.91
C GLY A 46 25.68 -22.28 -9.46
N LEU A 47 25.71 -23.63 -9.49
CA LEU A 47 26.88 -24.36 -9.99
C LEU A 47 26.91 -24.38 -11.52
N ALA A 48 28.10 -24.13 -12.08
CA ALA A 48 28.31 -24.10 -13.53
C ALA A 48 28.22 -25.48 -14.23
N ASP A 49 28.28 -26.58 -13.48
CA ASP A 49 28.18 -27.94 -14.02
C ASP A 49 26.72 -28.45 -13.97
N PRO A 50 26.06 -28.64 -15.13
CA PRO A 50 24.65 -29.04 -15.18
C PRO A 50 24.37 -30.42 -14.58
N ALA A 51 25.33 -31.35 -14.64
CA ALA A 51 25.14 -32.71 -14.12
C ALA A 51 25.22 -32.74 -12.59
N VAL A 52 26.05 -31.87 -12.01
CA VAL A 52 26.16 -31.69 -10.56
C VAL A 52 24.97 -30.91 -10.02
N ALA A 53 24.52 -29.88 -10.74
CA ALA A 53 23.29 -29.15 -10.43
C ALA A 53 22.08 -30.11 -10.44
N ALA A 54 21.94 -30.95 -11.48
CA ALA A 54 20.86 -31.94 -11.58
C ALA A 54 20.84 -32.94 -10.42
N ARG A 55 21.98 -33.53 -10.04
CA ARG A 55 22.06 -34.42 -8.87
C ARG A 55 21.78 -33.71 -7.54
N GLY A 56 22.23 -32.47 -7.41
CA GLY A 56 21.90 -31.64 -6.25
C GLY A 56 20.39 -31.42 -6.15
N LEU A 57 19.74 -31.14 -7.28
CA LEU A 57 18.29 -30.99 -7.38
C LEU A 57 17.55 -32.30 -7.07
N ASP A 58 18.02 -33.47 -7.51
CA ASP A 58 17.40 -34.77 -7.17
C ASP A 58 17.41 -35.05 -5.64
N ILE A 59 18.52 -34.73 -4.96
CA ILE A 59 18.66 -34.88 -3.50
C ILE A 59 17.72 -33.91 -2.78
N VAL A 60 17.61 -32.69 -3.30
CA VAL A 60 16.64 -31.69 -2.86
C VAL A 60 15.22 -32.29 -3.04
N ASP A 61 14.86 -32.83 -4.20
CA ASP A 61 13.53 -33.40 -4.55
C ASP A 61 13.09 -34.55 -3.64
N GLU A 62 13.96 -35.51 -3.36
CA GLU A 62 13.70 -36.57 -2.37
C GLU A 62 13.43 -36.00 -0.97
N THR A 63 14.15 -34.96 -0.59
CA THR A 63 14.06 -34.38 0.76
C THR A 63 12.78 -33.56 0.93
N GLY A 64 12.37 -32.79 -0.08
CA GLY A 64 11.07 -32.10 -0.09
C GLY A 64 9.88 -33.05 -0.03
N ARG A 65 9.95 -34.18 -0.75
CA ARG A 65 8.93 -35.24 -0.64
C ARG A 65 8.85 -35.79 0.78
N ARG A 66 9.99 -36.08 1.42
CA ARG A 66 10.02 -36.56 2.82
C ARG A 66 9.53 -35.52 3.82
N ALA A 67 9.84 -34.24 3.63
CA ALA A 67 9.30 -33.17 4.46
C ALA A 67 7.76 -33.10 4.37
N SER A 68 7.21 -33.28 3.17
CA SER A 68 5.75 -33.36 2.95
C SER A 68 5.14 -34.60 3.63
N GLU A 69 5.81 -35.75 3.57
CA GLU A 69 5.39 -36.96 4.29
C GLU A 69 5.36 -36.75 5.81
N VAL A 70 6.36 -36.07 6.37
CA VAL A 70 6.41 -35.71 7.80
C VAL A 70 5.29 -34.74 8.17
N ALA A 71 5.04 -33.71 7.36
CA ALA A 71 3.95 -32.76 7.58
C ALA A 71 2.58 -33.45 7.60
N GLU A 72 2.32 -34.34 6.63
CA GLU A 72 1.08 -35.12 6.55
C GLU A 72 0.94 -36.10 7.73
N ALA A 73 2.04 -36.67 8.21
CA ALA A 73 2.04 -37.52 9.42
C ALA A 73 1.71 -36.72 10.69
N LEU A 74 2.23 -35.49 10.81
CA LEU A 74 1.91 -34.58 11.90
C LEU A 74 0.43 -34.17 11.86
N ARG A 75 -0.12 -33.88 10.67
CA ARG A 75 -1.54 -33.57 10.46
C ARG A 75 -2.48 -34.71 10.88
N ARG A 76 -2.19 -35.94 10.45
CA ARG A 76 -2.97 -37.13 10.85
C ARG A 76 -2.97 -37.35 12.36
N ARG A 77 -1.91 -36.91 13.04
CA ARG A 77 -1.81 -37.00 14.49
C ARG A 77 -2.55 -35.88 15.21
N ALA A 78 -2.41 -34.64 14.75
CA ALA A 78 -3.16 -33.49 15.28
C ALA A 78 -4.68 -33.70 15.18
N THR A 79 -5.14 -34.36 14.11
CA THR A 79 -6.55 -34.71 13.92
C THR A 79 -7.01 -35.94 14.73
N ALA A 80 -6.09 -36.78 15.20
CA ALA A 80 -6.39 -37.96 16.01
C ALA A 80 -6.35 -37.69 17.53
N ASP A 81 -5.58 -36.69 17.98
CA ASP A 81 -5.57 -36.25 19.37
C ASP A 81 -6.72 -35.27 19.63
N VAL A 82 -7.67 -35.67 20.48
CA VAL A 82 -8.93 -34.96 20.78
C VAL A 82 -8.72 -33.68 21.62
N SER A 83 -7.47 -33.27 21.87
CA SER A 83 -7.16 -32.03 22.58
C SER A 83 -6.01 -31.31 21.86
N PRO A 84 -6.30 -30.35 20.98
CA PRO A 84 -5.25 -29.59 20.31
C PRO A 84 -4.44 -28.84 21.37
N ARG A 85 -3.11 -29.05 21.37
CA ARG A 85 -2.18 -28.18 22.10
C ARG A 85 -2.20 -26.80 21.43
N ASP A 86 -2.02 -25.76 22.25
CA ASP A 86 -2.21 -24.37 21.84
C ASP A 86 -1.30 -23.88 20.69
N ASP A 87 -0.26 -24.62 20.29
CA ASP A 87 0.73 -24.15 19.30
C ASP A 87 0.65 -24.87 17.92
N THR A 88 -0.24 -25.85 17.78
CA THR A 88 -0.27 -26.80 16.64
C THR A 88 -0.49 -26.16 15.25
N PRO A 89 -1.37 -25.14 15.08
CA PRO A 89 -1.63 -24.51 13.78
C PRO A 89 -0.39 -23.83 13.17
N SER A 90 0.48 -23.27 14.02
CA SER A 90 1.70 -22.59 13.58
C SER A 90 2.70 -23.53 12.90
N LEU A 91 2.79 -24.78 13.39
CA LEU A 91 3.75 -25.77 12.87
C LEU A 91 3.29 -26.34 11.52
N GLU A 92 2.00 -26.66 11.36
CA GLU A 92 1.47 -27.21 10.11
C GLU A 92 1.52 -26.18 8.97
N ALA A 93 1.12 -24.93 9.27
CA ALA A 93 1.26 -23.81 8.36
C ALA A 93 2.72 -23.57 7.95
N THR A 94 3.63 -23.59 8.92
CA THR A 94 5.07 -23.52 8.66
C THR A 94 5.46 -24.62 7.68
N LEU A 95 5.24 -25.89 8.01
CA LEU A 95 5.66 -27.02 7.16
C LEU A 95 5.13 -26.96 5.72
N LEU A 96 3.89 -26.53 5.52
CA LEU A 96 3.31 -26.36 4.19
C LEU A 96 3.93 -25.18 3.42
N TRP A 97 4.27 -24.10 4.12
CA TRP A 97 5.01 -22.96 3.54
C TRP A 97 6.41 -23.38 3.07
N TRP A 98 7.05 -24.25 3.84
CA TRP A 98 8.33 -24.85 3.47
C TRP A 98 8.19 -25.76 2.25
N ALA A 99 7.14 -26.59 2.19
CA ALA A 99 6.85 -27.40 1.01
C ALA A 99 6.62 -26.53 -0.24
N ALA A 100 5.93 -25.40 -0.11
CA ALA A 100 5.74 -24.45 -1.21
C ALA A 100 7.04 -23.83 -1.72
N SER A 101 7.87 -23.32 -0.80
CA SER A 101 9.21 -22.81 -1.12
C SER A 101 10.09 -23.84 -1.81
N PHE A 102 9.97 -25.08 -1.36
CA PHE A 102 10.65 -26.24 -1.93
C PHE A 102 10.18 -26.51 -3.37
N TYR A 103 8.88 -26.71 -3.59
CA TYR A 103 8.32 -27.03 -4.91
C TYR A 103 8.59 -25.92 -5.93
N ARG A 104 8.59 -24.65 -5.50
CA ARG A 104 9.01 -23.52 -6.34
C ARG A 104 10.43 -23.69 -6.88
N ARG A 105 11.37 -24.08 -6.02
CA ARG A 105 12.78 -24.30 -6.40
C ARG A 105 12.96 -25.55 -7.26
N ALA A 106 12.10 -26.55 -7.10
CA ALA A 106 12.10 -27.77 -7.92
C ALA A 106 11.38 -27.61 -9.27
N HIS A 107 10.97 -26.38 -9.66
CA HIS A 107 10.19 -26.10 -10.86
C HIS A 107 8.86 -26.89 -10.94
N LYS A 108 8.22 -27.10 -9.78
CA LYS A 108 6.90 -27.72 -9.63
C LYS A 108 5.86 -26.67 -9.18
N PRO A 109 5.46 -25.76 -10.08
CA PRO A 109 4.69 -24.57 -9.72
C PRO A 109 3.29 -24.90 -9.17
N VAL A 110 2.68 -25.98 -9.64
CA VAL A 110 1.31 -26.38 -9.23
C VAL A 110 1.31 -26.92 -7.81
N GLU A 111 2.24 -27.82 -7.50
CA GLU A 111 2.41 -28.41 -6.18
C GLU A 111 2.82 -27.35 -5.15
N ALA A 112 3.64 -26.37 -5.56
CA ALA A 112 4.02 -25.24 -4.72
C ALA A 112 2.79 -24.41 -4.31
N ASP A 113 1.98 -24.01 -5.28
CA ASP A 113 0.78 -23.21 -5.05
C ASP A 113 -0.26 -23.96 -4.20
N GLN A 114 -0.45 -25.26 -4.44
CA GLN A 114 -1.35 -26.09 -3.63
C GLN A 114 -0.90 -26.16 -2.17
N ALA A 115 0.39 -26.41 -1.93
CA ALA A 115 0.94 -26.45 -0.59
C ALA A 115 0.82 -25.09 0.12
N ALA A 116 1.15 -23.99 -0.56
CA ALA A 116 1.02 -22.65 0.01
C ALA A 116 -0.43 -22.26 0.28
N SER A 117 -1.36 -22.62 -0.60
CA SER A 117 -2.80 -22.35 -0.40
C SER A 117 -3.32 -23.11 0.82
N GLN A 118 -2.94 -24.39 0.98
CA GLN A 118 -3.29 -25.16 2.17
C GLN A 118 -2.67 -24.55 3.45
N ALA A 119 -1.42 -24.07 3.38
CA ALA A 119 -0.79 -23.38 4.51
C ALA A 119 -1.62 -22.16 4.92
N PHE A 120 -1.98 -21.33 3.95
CA PHE A 120 -2.74 -20.11 4.16
C PHE A 120 -4.15 -20.39 4.72
N ASP A 121 -4.84 -21.40 4.20
CA ASP A 121 -6.16 -21.80 4.69
C ASP A 121 -6.11 -22.27 6.15
N LEU A 122 -5.05 -23.00 6.55
CA LEU A 122 -4.86 -23.41 7.95
C LEU A 122 -4.64 -22.21 8.87
N VAL A 123 -3.79 -21.25 8.48
CA VAL A 123 -3.58 -20.02 9.27
C VAL A 123 -4.86 -19.19 9.34
N SER A 124 -5.60 -19.10 8.23
CA SER A 124 -6.83 -18.28 8.15
C SER A 124 -8.04 -18.90 8.86
N SER A 125 -8.05 -20.23 9.03
CA SER A 125 -9.12 -20.95 9.73
C SER A 125 -8.90 -21.05 11.23
N ASP A 126 -7.70 -20.75 11.74
CA ASP A 126 -7.47 -20.64 13.17
C ASP A 126 -8.28 -19.45 13.72
N GLY A 127 -9.27 -19.74 14.56
CA GLY A 127 -10.15 -18.73 15.15
C GLY A 127 -9.41 -17.66 15.94
N ARG A 128 -8.16 -17.92 16.35
CA ARG A 128 -7.28 -16.95 17.02
C ARG A 128 -6.80 -15.84 16.09
N ALA A 129 -6.54 -16.16 14.82
CA ALA A 129 -6.18 -15.17 13.80
C ALA A 129 -7.27 -14.11 13.59
N ARG A 130 -8.53 -14.44 13.93
CA ARG A 130 -9.65 -13.48 13.87
C ARG A 130 -9.79 -12.60 15.12
N GLN A 131 -9.16 -12.94 16.24
CA GLN A 131 -9.33 -12.24 17.53
C GLN A 131 -8.25 -11.19 17.84
N GLY A 132 -7.38 -10.87 16.87
CA GLY A 132 -6.50 -9.70 16.91
C GLY A 132 -5.04 -9.99 17.24
N ASP A 133 -4.73 -11.08 17.95
CA ASP A 133 -3.35 -11.40 18.35
C ASP A 133 -2.50 -12.06 17.24
N ASP A 134 -3.13 -12.61 16.19
CA ASP A 134 -2.42 -13.37 15.15
C ASP A 134 -2.64 -12.87 13.70
N SER A 135 -3.01 -11.59 13.56
CA SER A 135 -3.09 -10.92 12.26
C SER A 135 -1.75 -10.92 11.50
N GLY A 136 -0.63 -10.91 12.23
CA GLY A 136 0.72 -10.96 11.69
C GLY A 136 1.05 -12.26 10.95
N SER A 137 0.66 -13.42 11.48
CA SER A 137 0.97 -14.72 10.85
C SER A 137 0.16 -14.94 9.57
N ARG A 138 -1.14 -14.60 9.60
CA ARG A 138 -1.99 -14.64 8.39
C ARG A 138 -1.43 -13.76 7.30
N ARG A 139 -0.99 -12.54 7.65
CA ARG A 139 -0.39 -11.61 6.70
C ARG A 139 0.89 -12.17 6.09
N HIS A 140 1.84 -12.64 6.89
CA HIS A 140 3.09 -13.23 6.38
C HIS A 140 2.83 -14.44 5.46
N ALA A 141 1.89 -15.31 5.82
CA ALA A 141 1.49 -16.44 4.97
C ALA A 141 0.86 -15.96 3.65
N GLY A 142 0.00 -14.94 3.71
CA GLY A 142 -0.65 -14.34 2.55
C GLY A 142 0.35 -13.71 1.58
N VAL A 143 1.21 -12.81 2.08
CA VAL A 143 2.29 -12.16 1.31
C VAL A 143 3.08 -13.19 0.51
N ALA A 144 3.52 -14.25 1.16
CA ALA A 144 4.31 -15.28 0.52
C ALA A 144 3.55 -16.09 -0.54
N LEU A 145 2.27 -16.40 -0.29
CA LEU A 145 1.40 -17.07 -1.26
C LEU A 145 1.19 -16.18 -2.48
N VAL A 146 1.02 -14.88 -2.29
CA VAL A 146 0.94 -13.91 -3.39
C VAL A 146 2.25 -13.91 -4.20
N SER A 147 3.42 -13.77 -3.56
CA SER A 147 4.72 -13.80 -4.26
C SER A 147 4.94 -15.11 -5.03
N LEU A 148 4.53 -16.24 -4.45
CA LEU A 148 4.59 -17.53 -5.13
C LEU A 148 3.70 -17.56 -6.38
N ARG A 149 2.45 -17.10 -6.26
CA ARG A 149 1.49 -17.04 -7.37
C ARG A 149 1.98 -16.14 -8.50
N LEU A 150 2.55 -14.98 -8.19
CA LEU A 150 3.20 -14.11 -9.17
C LEU A 150 4.34 -14.83 -9.89
N GLY A 151 5.23 -15.48 -9.14
CA GLY A 151 6.35 -16.24 -9.68
C GLY A 151 5.97 -17.41 -10.61
N VAL A 152 4.73 -17.90 -10.54
CA VAL A 152 4.20 -18.95 -11.42
C VAL A 152 3.20 -18.43 -12.46
N GLY A 153 3.06 -17.11 -12.61
CA GLY A 153 2.21 -16.46 -13.62
C GLY A 153 0.71 -16.42 -13.29
N ARG A 154 0.34 -16.71 -12.03
CA ARG A 154 -1.04 -16.68 -11.49
C ARG A 154 -1.46 -15.29 -11.01
N ALA A 155 -1.30 -14.29 -11.89
CA ALA A 155 -1.49 -12.88 -11.55
C ALA A 155 -2.88 -12.57 -10.99
N LEU A 156 -3.96 -13.16 -11.52
CA LEU A 156 -5.31 -12.95 -11.00
C LEU A 156 -5.47 -13.43 -9.54
N GLN A 157 -5.05 -14.67 -9.24
CA GLN A 157 -5.14 -15.21 -7.88
C GLN A 157 -4.19 -14.51 -6.89
N ALA A 158 -3.06 -14.00 -7.40
CA ALA A 158 -2.16 -13.15 -6.63
C ALA A 158 -2.82 -11.81 -6.31
N GLY A 159 -3.38 -11.14 -7.30
CA GLY A 159 -4.02 -9.84 -7.16
C GLY A 159 -5.23 -9.85 -6.22
N GLU A 160 -6.09 -10.86 -6.31
CA GLU A 160 -7.24 -11.02 -5.39
C GLU A 160 -6.79 -11.14 -3.93
N LEU A 161 -5.78 -11.96 -3.66
CA LEU A 161 -5.26 -12.15 -2.31
C LEU A 161 -4.48 -10.93 -1.82
N ALA A 162 -3.70 -10.27 -2.69
CA ALA A 162 -2.99 -9.04 -2.34
C ALA A 162 -3.97 -7.91 -1.98
N LEU A 163 -5.08 -7.82 -2.70
CA LEU A 163 -6.15 -6.85 -2.41
C LEU A 163 -6.79 -7.12 -1.05
N GLU A 164 -7.07 -8.39 -0.72
CA GLU A 164 -7.57 -8.78 0.61
C GLU A 164 -6.59 -8.38 1.73
N LEU A 165 -5.28 -8.60 1.54
CA LEU A 165 -4.26 -8.20 2.50
C LEU A 165 -4.19 -6.67 2.68
N CYS A 166 -4.32 -5.92 1.58
CA CYS A 166 -4.39 -4.46 1.63
C CYS A 166 -5.71 -3.95 2.25
N GLU A 167 -6.82 -4.69 2.14
CA GLU A 167 -8.07 -4.37 2.85
C GLU A 167 -7.91 -4.55 4.37
N ASP A 168 -7.16 -5.57 4.80
CA ASP A 168 -6.85 -5.82 6.21
C ASP A 168 -5.89 -4.77 6.79
N ASP A 169 -4.86 -4.38 6.03
CA ASP A 169 -3.94 -3.29 6.39
C ASP A 169 -3.44 -2.53 5.15
N PRO A 170 -4.05 -1.37 4.84
CA PRO A 170 -3.69 -0.60 3.66
C PRO A 170 -2.34 0.11 3.80
N THR A 171 -1.75 0.15 5.00
CA THR A 171 -0.44 0.79 5.24
C THR A 171 0.72 -0.17 5.05
N ASP A 172 0.44 -1.47 4.89
CA ASP A 172 1.44 -2.52 4.72
C ASP A 172 2.15 -2.41 3.35
N SER A 173 3.42 -1.98 3.39
CA SER A 173 4.17 -1.71 2.16
C SER A 173 4.44 -2.95 1.31
N GLU A 174 4.53 -4.12 1.94
CA GLU A 174 4.82 -5.38 1.23
C GLU A 174 3.58 -5.87 0.47
N SER A 175 2.41 -5.86 1.12
CA SER A 175 1.12 -6.18 0.49
C SER A 175 0.81 -5.22 -0.66
N MET A 176 1.04 -3.92 -0.48
CA MET A 176 0.90 -2.92 -1.56
C MET A 176 1.83 -3.21 -2.73
N ALA A 177 3.07 -3.62 -2.47
CA ALA A 177 4.02 -3.92 -3.54
C ALA A 177 3.63 -5.14 -4.36
N LEU A 178 3.13 -6.17 -3.71
CA LEU A 178 2.64 -7.35 -4.40
C LEU A 178 1.34 -7.07 -5.17
N LEU A 179 0.46 -6.21 -4.64
CA LEU A 179 -0.73 -5.75 -5.36
C LEU A 179 -0.33 -4.94 -6.61
N ALA A 180 0.65 -4.05 -6.49
CA ALA A 180 1.18 -3.26 -7.60
C ALA A 180 1.75 -4.15 -8.72
N GLU A 181 2.54 -5.16 -8.35
CA GLU A 181 3.11 -6.15 -9.29
C GLU A 181 2.00 -6.94 -9.99
N ALA A 182 1.05 -7.50 -9.24
CA ALA A 182 -0.09 -8.24 -9.79
C ALA A 182 -0.94 -7.38 -10.74
N ALA A 183 -1.20 -6.12 -10.35
CA ALA A 183 -1.97 -5.19 -11.15
C ALA A 183 -1.24 -4.81 -12.45
N GLY A 184 0.09 -4.64 -12.41
CA GLY A 184 0.92 -4.40 -13.59
C GLY A 184 0.89 -5.56 -14.58
N ASP A 185 1.08 -6.79 -14.09
CA ASP A 185 0.99 -8.01 -14.91
C ASP A 185 -0.38 -8.15 -15.58
N ILE A 186 -1.46 -7.93 -14.83
CA ILE A 186 -2.83 -7.99 -15.34
C ILE A 186 -3.07 -6.88 -16.37
N ALA A 187 -2.65 -5.64 -16.08
CA ALA A 187 -2.84 -4.51 -16.98
C ALA A 187 -2.15 -4.74 -18.33
N ALA A 188 -0.90 -5.23 -18.32
CA ALA A 188 -0.14 -5.52 -19.53
C ALA A 188 -0.83 -6.57 -20.43
N ARG A 189 -1.42 -7.62 -19.83
CA ARG A 189 -2.19 -8.65 -20.55
C ARG A 189 -3.52 -8.12 -21.08
N VAL A 190 -4.22 -7.31 -20.28
CA VAL A 190 -5.54 -6.75 -20.64
C VAL A 190 -5.41 -5.71 -21.76
N SER A 191 -4.37 -4.86 -21.74
CA SER A 191 -4.14 -3.85 -22.79
C SER A 191 -3.59 -4.46 -24.08
N GLY A 192 -2.98 -5.64 -24.01
CA GLY A 192 -2.29 -6.27 -25.14
C GLY A 192 -0.92 -5.66 -25.42
N ASP A 193 -0.40 -4.81 -24.53
CA ASP A 193 0.93 -4.20 -24.62
C ASP A 193 2.05 -5.14 -24.19
N SER A 194 1.72 -6.38 -23.84
CA SER A 194 2.69 -7.41 -23.47
C SER A 194 3.58 -7.78 -24.67
N ALA A 195 4.62 -6.99 -24.92
CA ALA A 195 5.60 -7.16 -26.00
C ALA A 195 6.45 -8.45 -25.89
N GLY A 196 6.14 -9.37 -24.98
CA GLY A 196 6.87 -10.63 -24.82
C GLY A 196 6.29 -11.67 -23.85
N VAL A 197 5.11 -11.45 -23.26
CA VAL A 197 4.52 -12.38 -22.27
C VAL A 197 3.01 -12.42 -22.46
N GLY A 198 2.46 -13.35 -23.25
CA GLY A 198 1.02 -13.53 -23.37
C GLY A 198 0.44 -13.26 -24.75
N GLY A 199 0.92 -13.93 -25.80
CA GLY A 199 0.14 -14.01 -27.04
C GLY A 199 -1.29 -14.53 -26.78
N GLN A 200 -2.26 -14.17 -27.62
CA GLN A 200 -3.66 -14.61 -27.47
C GLN A 200 -3.82 -16.14 -27.39
N ASP A 201 -2.83 -16.89 -27.87
CA ASP A 201 -2.81 -18.36 -27.88
C ASP A 201 -1.96 -18.97 -26.75
N GLU A 202 -1.45 -18.17 -25.80
CA GLU A 202 -0.68 -18.70 -24.67
C GLU A 202 -1.57 -19.44 -23.68
N VAL A 203 -1.04 -20.56 -23.18
CA VAL A 203 -1.68 -21.33 -22.10
C VAL A 203 -1.71 -20.46 -20.85
N CYS A 204 -2.87 -20.41 -20.21
CA CYS A 204 -3.07 -19.60 -19.03
C CYS A 204 -2.14 -20.05 -17.88
N GLY A 205 -1.45 -19.08 -17.26
CA GLY A 205 -0.59 -19.31 -16.09
C GLY A 205 -1.33 -19.85 -14.86
N CYS A 206 -2.66 -19.92 -14.87
CA CYS A 206 -3.43 -20.53 -13.79
C CYS A 206 -3.25 -22.06 -13.67
N GLY A 207 -2.65 -22.71 -14.68
CA GLY A 207 -2.42 -24.15 -14.69
C GLY A 207 -3.60 -24.98 -15.20
N SER A 208 -4.63 -24.34 -15.77
CA SER A 208 -5.80 -25.05 -16.35
C SER A 208 -5.47 -25.79 -17.64
N GLY A 209 -4.35 -25.48 -18.29
CA GLY A 209 -4.03 -25.96 -19.65
C GLY A 209 -4.88 -25.31 -20.75
N ILE A 210 -5.78 -24.38 -20.39
CA ILE A 210 -6.62 -23.63 -21.33
C ILE A 210 -5.90 -22.35 -21.72
N VAL A 211 -6.05 -21.93 -22.98
CA VAL A 211 -5.57 -20.63 -23.47
C VAL A 211 -6.15 -19.47 -22.66
N TRP A 212 -5.33 -18.47 -22.34
CA TRP A 212 -5.65 -17.39 -21.41
C TRP A 212 -6.97 -16.66 -21.71
N HIS A 213 -7.24 -16.35 -22.98
CA HIS A 213 -8.46 -15.61 -23.37
C HIS A 213 -9.76 -16.38 -23.11
N ARG A 214 -9.69 -17.71 -22.97
CA ARG A 214 -10.81 -18.58 -22.61
C ARG A 214 -10.80 -19.00 -21.13
N CYS A 215 -9.81 -18.55 -20.37
CA CYS A 215 -9.63 -18.95 -18.98
C CYS A 215 -9.70 -17.75 -18.04
N CYS A 216 -8.59 -17.03 -17.81
CA CYS A 216 -8.53 -15.96 -16.80
C CYS A 216 -8.83 -14.56 -17.34
N LYS A 217 -8.90 -14.34 -18.67
CA LYS A 217 -9.08 -13.00 -19.24
C LYS A 217 -10.28 -12.23 -18.68
N GLU A 218 -11.45 -12.85 -18.60
CA GLU A 218 -12.64 -12.17 -18.06
C GLU A 218 -12.46 -11.79 -16.58
N GLY A 219 -11.82 -12.67 -15.79
CA GLY A 219 -11.49 -12.39 -14.39
C GLY A 219 -10.46 -11.28 -14.24
N GLU A 220 -9.41 -11.26 -15.07
CA GLU A 220 -8.40 -10.21 -15.11
C GLU A 220 -9.00 -8.85 -15.51
N ILE A 221 -9.92 -8.81 -16.48
CA ILE A 221 -10.67 -7.60 -16.85
C ILE A 221 -11.54 -7.13 -15.68
N ALA A 222 -12.25 -8.04 -15.01
CA ALA A 222 -13.09 -7.70 -13.87
C ALA A 222 -12.26 -7.17 -12.69
N PHE A 223 -11.14 -7.83 -12.36
CA PHE A 223 -10.21 -7.39 -11.33
C PHE A 223 -9.66 -6.00 -11.63
N TYR A 224 -9.14 -5.79 -12.85
CA TYR A 224 -8.65 -4.48 -13.30
C TYR A 224 -9.75 -3.41 -13.21
N GLY A 225 -10.97 -3.75 -13.65
CA GLY A 225 -12.15 -2.89 -13.56
C GLY A 225 -12.44 -2.43 -12.14
N ARG A 226 -12.36 -3.32 -11.15
CA ARG A 226 -12.54 -2.97 -9.72
C ARG A 226 -11.42 -2.06 -9.21
N LEU A 227 -10.17 -2.28 -9.62
CA LEU A 227 -9.05 -1.42 -9.22
C LEU A 227 -9.24 0.01 -9.74
N VAL A 228 -9.66 0.18 -10.99
CA VAL A 228 -9.85 1.52 -11.58
C VAL A 228 -11.20 2.16 -11.23
N ASP A 229 -12.16 1.40 -10.69
CA ASP A 229 -13.47 1.91 -10.29
C ASP A 229 -13.36 2.88 -9.10
N ARG A 230 -13.71 4.15 -9.35
CA ARG A 230 -13.75 5.22 -8.34
C ARG A 230 -15.17 5.61 -7.94
N SER A 231 -16.18 4.84 -8.36
CA SER A 231 -17.58 5.17 -8.17
C SER A 231 -17.96 5.31 -6.69
N ALA A 232 -17.36 4.51 -5.80
CA ALA A 232 -17.60 4.60 -4.36
C ALA A 232 -17.15 5.95 -3.79
N LEU A 233 -15.93 6.38 -4.13
CA LEU A 233 -15.37 7.66 -3.70
C LEU A 233 -16.16 8.85 -4.29
N GLN A 234 -16.53 8.77 -5.58
CA GLN A 234 -17.36 9.80 -6.22
C GLN A 234 -18.75 9.90 -5.56
N ARG A 235 -19.38 8.77 -5.23
CA ARG A 235 -20.65 8.76 -4.48
C ARG A 235 -20.49 9.36 -3.09
N LEU A 236 -19.39 9.05 -2.39
CA LEU A 236 -19.10 9.63 -1.08
C LEU A 236 -19.02 11.15 -1.16
N HIS A 237 -18.28 11.70 -2.11
CA HIS A 237 -18.17 13.16 -2.28
C HIS A 237 -19.52 13.81 -2.58
N ALA A 238 -20.29 13.23 -3.49
CA ALA A 238 -21.61 13.74 -3.84
C ALA A 238 -22.55 13.75 -2.62
N ARG A 239 -22.61 12.63 -1.88
CA ARG A 239 -23.44 12.51 -0.67
C ARG A 239 -22.97 13.39 0.47
N PHE A 240 -21.67 13.50 0.68
CA PHE A 240 -21.11 14.40 1.68
C PHE A 240 -21.48 15.86 1.37
N ALA A 241 -21.36 16.29 0.12
CA ALA A 241 -21.75 17.64 -0.29
C ALA A 241 -23.25 17.91 -0.09
N GLU A 242 -24.11 16.93 -0.39
CA GLU A 242 -25.56 17.01 -0.12
C GLU A 242 -25.87 17.14 1.38
N TRP A 243 -25.16 16.38 2.22
CA TRP A 243 -25.30 16.43 3.67
C TRP A 243 -24.79 17.77 4.24
N ALA A 244 -23.61 18.22 3.82
CA ALA A 244 -23.01 19.48 4.26
C ALA A 244 -23.88 20.69 3.92
N ALA A 245 -24.60 20.66 2.79
CA ALA A 245 -25.52 21.72 2.38
C ALA A 245 -26.79 21.81 3.25
N GLN A 246 -27.09 20.78 4.05
CA GLN A 246 -28.25 20.78 4.97
C GLN A 246 -27.96 21.50 6.29
N ASP A 247 -26.68 21.67 6.65
CA ASP A 247 -26.24 22.41 7.83
C ASP A 247 -25.54 23.72 7.42
N PRO A 248 -26.19 24.88 7.61
CA PRO A 248 -25.60 26.19 7.32
C PRO A 248 -24.26 26.41 8.03
N THR A 249 -24.08 25.85 9.22
CA THR A 249 -22.84 25.95 10.00
C THR A 249 -21.68 25.28 9.28
N VAL A 250 -21.91 24.07 8.76
CA VAL A 250 -20.92 23.34 7.97
C VAL A 250 -20.59 24.09 6.69
N THR A 251 -21.60 24.65 6.04
CA THR A 251 -21.41 25.46 4.82
C THR A 251 -20.57 26.70 5.09
N ASP A 252 -20.79 27.40 6.21
CA ASP A 252 -20.02 28.58 6.60
C ASP A 252 -18.57 28.21 6.94
N TRP A 253 -18.33 27.09 7.63
CA TRP A 253 -16.97 26.59 7.88
C TRP A 253 -16.20 26.27 6.60
N LEU A 254 -16.86 25.64 5.62
CA LEU A 254 -16.24 25.36 4.32
C LEU A 254 -15.90 26.65 3.58
N ALA A 255 -16.75 27.67 3.63
CA ALA A 255 -16.49 28.96 3.02
C ALA A 255 -15.34 29.72 3.71
N GLU A 256 -15.28 29.67 5.03
CA GLU A 256 -14.19 30.27 5.82
C GLU A 256 -12.85 29.63 5.48
N ALA A 257 -12.77 28.30 5.45
CA ALA A 257 -11.53 27.60 5.15
C ALA A 257 -11.02 27.84 3.72
N VAL A 258 -11.92 27.90 2.73
CA VAL A 258 -11.56 28.29 1.37
C VAL A 258 -11.01 29.72 1.33
N SER A 259 -11.57 30.62 2.12
CA SER A 259 -11.13 32.02 2.20
C SER A 259 -9.83 32.20 2.98
N ALA A 260 -9.59 31.34 3.98
CA ALA A 260 -8.39 31.36 4.81
C ALA A 260 -7.17 30.75 4.09
N TRP A 261 -7.40 29.94 3.05
CA TRP A 261 -6.32 29.40 2.25
C TRP A 261 -5.68 30.53 1.46
N PRO A 262 -4.39 30.85 1.70
CA PRO A 262 -3.73 31.92 0.97
C PRO A 262 -3.79 31.58 -0.52
N GLU A 263 -4.28 32.52 -1.33
CA GLU A 263 -4.09 32.44 -2.77
C GLU A 263 -2.59 32.27 -3.01
N LEU A 264 -2.19 31.12 -3.56
CA LEU A 264 -0.81 30.94 -4.00
C LEU A 264 -0.53 32.13 -4.93
N PRO A 265 0.53 32.92 -4.67
CA PRO A 265 0.80 34.10 -5.47
C PRO A 265 0.86 33.64 -6.92
N ALA A 266 -0.03 34.18 -7.75
CA ALA A 266 -0.10 33.81 -9.16
C ALA A 266 1.31 33.95 -9.73
N SER A 267 1.91 32.82 -10.10
CA SER A 267 3.27 32.72 -10.63
C SER A 267 3.32 33.53 -11.93
N GLY A 268 3.66 34.82 -11.85
CA GLY A 268 3.65 35.70 -13.01
C GLY A 268 3.63 37.21 -12.76
N ALA A 269 3.59 37.70 -11.52
CA ALA A 269 3.52 39.16 -11.30
C ALA A 269 4.82 39.91 -11.59
N ASP A 270 6.00 39.29 -11.44
CA ASP A 270 7.28 40.01 -11.51
C ASP A 270 8.28 39.36 -12.49
N GLY A 271 8.03 39.51 -13.80
CA GLY A 271 9.09 39.45 -14.82
C GLY A 271 9.92 38.16 -14.93
N GLU A 272 9.44 37.02 -14.42
CA GLU A 272 10.13 35.75 -14.63
C GLU A 272 10.15 35.39 -16.14
N PRO A 273 11.27 34.84 -16.63
CA PRO A 273 11.44 34.52 -18.06
C PRO A 273 10.32 33.59 -18.52
N GLU A 274 9.87 33.76 -19.78
CA GLU A 274 8.76 33.08 -20.49
C GLU A 274 8.79 31.52 -20.53
N GLY A 275 9.52 30.85 -19.65
CA GLY A 275 9.53 29.41 -19.44
C GLY A 275 9.16 28.94 -18.03
N SER A 276 8.77 29.83 -17.10
CA SER A 276 8.25 29.43 -15.78
C SER A 276 6.87 28.77 -15.97
N GLY A 277 6.83 27.45 -15.85
CA GLY A 277 5.65 26.64 -16.11
C GLY A 277 4.40 27.18 -15.42
N ARG A 278 3.34 27.38 -16.20
CA ARG A 278 2.00 27.62 -15.66
C ARG A 278 1.63 26.39 -14.82
N LEU A 279 1.10 26.61 -13.62
CA LEU A 279 0.50 25.54 -12.82
C LEU A 279 -0.59 24.88 -13.69
N GLU A 280 -0.34 23.69 -14.22
CA GLU A 280 -1.35 22.92 -14.96
C GLU A 280 -2.23 22.23 -13.94
N VAL A 281 -3.31 22.91 -13.65
CA VAL A 281 -4.29 22.56 -12.64
C VAL A 281 -5.37 21.70 -13.30
N ARG A 282 -5.45 20.42 -12.94
CA ARG A 282 -6.48 19.50 -13.44
C ARG A 282 -7.44 19.10 -12.33
N ALA A 283 -8.68 19.56 -12.44
CA ALA A 283 -9.80 19.03 -11.67
C ALA A 283 -10.43 17.85 -12.45
N ASP A 284 -10.92 16.84 -11.74
CA ASP A 284 -11.71 15.75 -12.34
C ASP A 284 -12.97 16.35 -13.00
N PRO A 285 -13.12 16.25 -14.34
CA PRO A 285 -14.27 16.83 -15.05
C PRO A 285 -15.60 16.13 -14.73
N GLY A 286 -15.55 14.93 -14.12
CA GLY A 286 -16.73 14.15 -13.70
C GLY A 286 -17.26 14.55 -12.32
N ILE A 287 -16.46 15.23 -11.50
CA ILE A 287 -16.88 15.73 -10.19
C ILE A 287 -17.12 17.23 -10.34
N THR A 288 -18.34 17.60 -10.71
CA THR A 288 -18.79 18.97 -10.39
C THR A 288 -19.03 18.99 -8.88
N PRO A 289 -18.28 19.76 -8.08
CA PRO A 289 -18.67 19.97 -6.70
C PRO A 289 -20.08 20.54 -6.74
N SER A 290 -20.99 19.94 -5.97
CA SER A 290 -22.41 20.30 -5.98
C SER A 290 -22.55 21.82 -6.06
N ALA A 291 -23.38 22.31 -7.00
CA ALA A 291 -23.51 23.73 -7.34
C ALA A 291 -23.72 24.63 -6.11
N ALA A 292 -24.21 24.07 -4.99
CA ALA A 292 -24.37 24.75 -3.71
C ALA A 292 -23.05 25.24 -3.06
N LEU A 293 -21.97 24.46 -3.08
CA LEU A 293 -20.67 24.88 -2.51
C LEU A 293 -19.93 25.86 -3.43
N ASN A 294 -20.09 25.68 -4.75
CA ASN A 294 -19.56 26.60 -5.75
C ASN A 294 -20.27 27.96 -5.75
N LEU A 295 -21.56 28.06 -5.41
CA LEU A 295 -22.31 29.33 -5.51
C LEU A 295 -21.81 30.45 -4.58
N ARG A 296 -21.14 30.14 -3.46
CA ARG A 296 -20.51 31.15 -2.59
C ARG A 296 -19.01 31.33 -2.85
N ALA A 297 -18.26 30.25 -3.10
CA ALA A 297 -16.83 30.35 -3.43
C ALA A 297 -16.56 31.00 -4.82
N SER A 298 -17.47 30.82 -5.78
CA SER A 298 -17.39 31.41 -7.14
C SER A 298 -17.70 32.91 -7.18
N SER A 299 -18.02 33.54 -6.04
CA SER A 299 -18.14 35.00 -5.96
C SER A 299 -16.76 35.70 -6.01
N MET A 300 -15.66 34.99 -5.82
CA MET A 300 -14.30 35.55 -5.80
C MET A 300 -13.37 35.01 -6.91
N ALA A 301 -13.64 33.81 -7.45
CA ALA A 301 -12.89 33.23 -8.57
C ALA A 301 -13.61 33.42 -9.92
N THR A 302 -12.87 33.35 -11.02
CA THR A 302 -13.44 33.36 -12.38
C THR A 302 -14.56 32.31 -12.49
N PRO A 303 -15.77 32.66 -12.97
CA PRO A 303 -16.89 31.73 -12.95
C PRO A 303 -16.61 30.51 -13.83
N GLY A 304 -16.57 29.31 -13.23
CA GLY A 304 -16.70 28.05 -13.97
C GLY A 304 -15.90 26.85 -13.47
N VAL A 305 -14.77 27.02 -12.76
CA VAL A 305 -13.97 25.89 -12.25
C VAL A 305 -13.36 26.25 -10.89
N PRO A 306 -13.68 25.53 -9.80
CA PRO A 306 -13.01 25.74 -8.53
C PRO A 306 -11.52 25.41 -8.65
N SER A 307 -10.67 26.28 -8.12
CA SER A 307 -9.23 25.99 -8.01
C SER A 307 -9.03 24.72 -7.15
N PRO A 308 -8.21 23.74 -7.54
CA PRO A 308 -7.82 22.58 -6.73
C PRO A 308 -7.26 22.96 -5.37
N VAL A 309 -6.70 24.16 -5.20
CA VAL A 309 -6.36 24.68 -3.88
C VAL A 309 -7.63 24.80 -3.01
N ALA A 310 -8.72 25.34 -3.55
CA ALA A 310 -10.00 25.42 -2.86
C ALA A 310 -10.58 24.02 -2.60
N SER A 311 -10.48 23.09 -3.55
CA SER A 311 -10.94 21.71 -3.34
C SER A 311 -10.10 20.96 -2.29
N MET A 312 -8.78 21.16 -2.27
CA MET A 312 -7.91 20.64 -1.21
C MET A 312 -8.25 21.26 0.15
N ALA A 313 -8.56 22.56 0.20
CA ALA A 313 -9.01 23.23 1.42
C ALA A 313 -10.31 22.61 1.94
N VAL A 314 -11.29 22.41 1.06
CA VAL A 314 -12.56 21.75 1.36
C VAL A 314 -12.33 20.36 1.94
N GLU A 315 -11.55 19.50 1.27
CA GLU A 315 -11.27 18.15 1.78
C GLU A 315 -10.50 18.16 3.10
N THR A 316 -9.57 19.10 3.29
CA THR A 316 -8.84 19.25 4.55
C THR A 316 -9.81 19.53 5.70
N VAL A 317 -10.81 20.38 5.49
CA VAL A 317 -11.87 20.64 6.47
C VAL A 317 -12.77 19.43 6.69
N TRP A 318 -13.01 18.62 5.66
CA TRP A 318 -13.78 17.38 5.84
C TRP A 318 -13.07 16.45 6.81
N LEU A 319 -11.75 16.30 6.63
CA LEU A 319 -10.90 15.39 7.40
C LEU A 319 -10.58 15.90 8.80
N ARG A 320 -10.38 17.21 8.98
CA ARG A 320 -9.99 17.78 10.28
C ARG A 320 -11.16 18.36 11.08
N GLY A 321 -12.28 18.63 10.41
CA GLY A 321 -13.31 19.51 10.95
C GLY A 321 -12.94 20.98 10.78
N PRO A 322 -13.81 21.92 11.21
CA PRO A 322 -13.38 23.29 11.39
C PRO A 322 -12.25 23.29 12.41
N ASP A 323 -11.06 23.77 12.03
CA ASP A 323 -10.09 24.18 13.04
C ASP A 323 -10.80 25.24 13.89
N LEU A 324 -11.20 24.85 15.11
CA LEU A 324 -11.83 25.69 16.12
C LEU A 324 -10.81 26.73 16.62
N HIS A 325 -10.30 27.57 15.72
CA HIS A 325 -9.51 28.74 16.07
C HIS A 325 -10.30 29.74 16.96
N GLY A 326 -11.59 29.50 17.19
CA GLY A 326 -12.47 30.35 18.01
C GLY A 326 -12.72 29.91 19.45
N ALA A 327 -12.42 28.67 19.86
CA ALA A 327 -12.63 28.24 21.24
C ALA A 327 -11.29 28.09 21.96
N ALA A 328 -11.07 28.88 23.01
CA ALA A 328 -9.86 28.86 23.82
C ALA A 328 -9.73 27.58 24.68
N LEU A 329 -9.70 26.41 24.04
CA LEU A 329 -9.25 25.18 24.69
C LEU A 329 -7.74 25.29 24.91
N SER A 330 -7.32 24.98 26.13
CA SER A 330 -5.89 24.83 26.40
C SER A 330 -5.31 23.73 25.51
N THR A 331 -4.02 23.82 25.18
CA THR A 331 -3.37 22.77 24.37
C THR A 331 -3.50 21.39 25.03
N SER A 332 -3.49 21.32 26.36
CA SER A 332 -3.71 20.07 27.10
C SER A 332 -5.11 19.47 26.92
N GLU A 333 -6.18 20.28 26.89
CA GLU A 333 -7.55 19.78 26.64
C GLU A 333 -7.70 19.30 25.20
N ARG A 334 -7.01 19.97 24.27
CA ARG A 334 -6.97 19.59 22.86
C ARG A 334 -6.27 18.24 22.67
N MET A 335 -5.05 18.10 23.22
CA MET A 335 -4.30 16.84 23.17
C MET A 335 -5.04 15.70 23.86
N ALA A 336 -5.72 15.95 24.99
CA ALA A 336 -6.52 14.93 25.68
C ALA A 336 -7.69 14.44 24.82
N ARG A 337 -8.38 15.34 24.11
CA ARG A 337 -9.44 14.96 23.16
C ARG A 337 -8.89 14.21 21.94
N GLU A 338 -7.79 14.69 21.36
CA GLU A 338 -7.14 14.05 20.21
C GLU A 338 -6.60 12.65 20.54
N ALA A 339 -6.14 12.43 21.78
CA ALA A 339 -5.60 11.15 22.21
C ALA A 339 -6.66 10.07 22.45
N GLU A 340 -7.92 10.44 22.75
CA GLU A 340 -9.00 9.46 22.97
C GLU A 340 -9.47 8.83 21.66
N GLU A 341 -9.72 9.64 20.62
CA GLU A 341 -10.05 9.17 19.27
C GLU A 341 -9.63 10.25 18.24
N PRO A 342 -8.50 10.08 17.53
CA PRO A 342 -8.10 11.03 16.50
C PRO A 342 -9.22 11.12 15.45
N ASN A 343 -9.62 12.35 15.12
CA ASN A 343 -10.64 12.67 14.10
C ASN A 343 -12.09 12.34 14.46
N ARG A 344 -12.43 12.06 15.73
CA ARG A 344 -13.84 11.91 16.16
C ARG A 344 -14.71 13.11 15.79
N ASP A 345 -14.12 14.31 15.86
CA ASP A 345 -14.80 15.58 15.58
C ASP A 345 -14.73 15.98 14.09
N SER A 346 -14.15 15.15 13.21
CA SER A 346 -14.09 15.44 11.78
C SER A 346 -15.49 15.45 11.15
N LEU A 347 -15.71 16.31 10.16
CA LEU A 347 -17.02 16.37 9.48
C LEU A 347 -17.33 15.07 8.75
N ILE A 348 -16.33 14.43 8.15
CA ILE A 348 -16.53 13.16 7.46
C ILE A 348 -16.91 12.03 8.44
N ARG A 349 -16.41 12.08 9.69
CA ARG A 349 -16.85 11.14 10.72
C ARG A 349 -18.30 11.40 11.14
N ARG A 350 -18.68 12.67 11.33
CA ARG A 350 -20.09 13.05 11.60
C ARG A 350 -21.02 12.59 10.48
N PHE A 351 -20.60 12.78 9.22
CA PHE A 351 -21.34 12.26 8.07
C PHE A 351 -21.49 10.73 8.15
N ALA A 352 -20.43 9.99 8.51
CA ALA A 352 -20.50 8.55 8.66
C ALA A 352 -21.50 8.11 9.74
N ASP A 353 -21.53 8.82 10.87
CA ASP A 353 -22.44 8.55 11.99
C ASP A 353 -23.90 8.91 11.64
N ASP A 354 -24.13 9.96 10.85
CA ASP A 354 -25.47 10.38 10.39
C ASP A 354 -25.99 9.52 9.22
N ASN A 355 -25.11 9.00 8.37
CA ASN A 355 -25.47 8.31 7.13
C ASN A 355 -25.71 6.80 7.30
N THR A 356 -26.34 6.39 8.40
CA THR A 356 -26.55 4.97 8.73
C THR A 356 -27.37 4.18 7.71
N SER A 357 -28.04 4.86 6.77
CA SER A 357 -28.82 4.23 5.70
C SER A 357 -27.98 3.64 4.55
N ASP A 358 -26.74 4.10 4.37
CA ASP A 358 -25.79 3.55 3.38
C ASP A 358 -24.53 3.08 4.11
N ALA A 359 -24.50 1.78 4.43
CA ALA A 359 -23.44 1.17 5.22
C ALA A 359 -22.08 1.19 4.50
N ASP A 360 -22.07 1.17 3.17
CA ASP A 360 -20.81 1.18 2.40
C ASP A 360 -20.19 2.57 2.38
N LEU A 361 -20.99 3.62 2.16
CA LEU A 361 -20.50 5.00 2.26
C LEU A 361 -20.09 5.37 3.67
N SER A 362 -20.82 4.90 4.68
CA SER A 362 -20.44 5.11 6.09
C SER A 362 -19.09 4.47 6.39
N ARG A 363 -18.88 3.22 5.97
CA ARG A 363 -17.60 2.52 6.15
C ARG A 363 -16.45 3.22 5.43
N LEU A 364 -16.68 3.68 4.20
CA LEU A 364 -15.69 4.43 3.43
C LEU A 364 -15.37 5.78 4.10
N ALA A 365 -16.37 6.50 4.59
CA ALA A 365 -16.18 7.74 5.34
C ALA A 365 -15.38 7.53 6.63
N VAL A 366 -15.64 6.44 7.36
CA VAL A 366 -14.82 6.06 8.53
C VAL A 366 -13.39 5.75 8.12
N ALA A 367 -13.18 4.88 7.12
CA ALA A 367 -11.85 4.54 6.64
C ALA A 367 -11.09 5.80 6.22
N TRP A 368 -11.76 6.73 5.54
CA TRP A 368 -11.15 7.96 5.09
C TRP A 368 -10.84 8.92 6.26
N SER A 369 -11.72 9.02 7.26
CA SER A 369 -11.44 9.79 8.49
C SER A 369 -10.22 9.27 9.26
N THR A 370 -9.95 7.96 9.18
CA THR A 370 -8.87 7.31 9.93
C THR A 370 -7.56 7.26 9.15
N LEU A 371 -7.63 7.04 7.84
CA LEU A 371 -6.48 6.66 7.01
C LEU A 371 -6.15 7.67 5.91
N ALA A 372 -6.91 8.77 5.75
CA ALA A 372 -6.55 9.79 4.77
C ALA A 372 -5.17 10.37 5.08
N GLU A 373 -4.36 10.58 4.05
CA GLU A 373 -3.06 11.22 4.17
C GLU A 373 -3.00 12.45 3.26
N THR A 374 -2.80 13.63 3.86
CA THR A 374 -2.46 14.85 3.13
C THR A 374 -0.95 14.94 3.01
N GLY A 375 -0.42 15.14 1.80
CA GLY A 375 1.03 15.14 1.60
C GLY A 375 1.51 15.83 0.33
N LEU A 376 2.84 15.85 0.18
CA LEU A 376 3.56 16.28 -1.01
C LEU A 376 4.16 15.05 -1.68
N TRP A 377 3.37 14.42 -2.54
CA TRP A 377 3.58 13.10 -3.08
C TRP A 377 4.42 13.13 -4.35
N GLN A 378 5.70 12.81 -4.24
CA GLN A 378 6.60 12.65 -5.38
C GLN A 378 6.35 11.33 -6.10
N VAL A 379 6.17 11.37 -7.42
CA VAL A 379 6.10 10.19 -8.29
C VAL A 379 7.49 9.56 -8.39
N GLU A 380 7.67 8.32 -7.90
CA GLU A 380 8.97 7.63 -7.92
C GLU A 380 9.27 6.94 -9.24
N ASP A 381 8.29 6.18 -9.72
CA ASP A 381 8.36 5.33 -10.89
C ASP A 381 6.94 5.23 -11.46
N THR A 382 6.85 5.17 -12.78
CA THR A 382 5.60 4.94 -13.51
C THR A 382 5.65 3.55 -14.16
N PRO A 383 5.74 2.45 -13.38
CA PRO A 383 5.82 1.12 -13.95
C PRO A 383 4.43 0.73 -14.48
N GLY A 384 4.10 1.19 -15.68
CA GLY A 384 2.85 0.87 -16.37
C GLY A 384 1.57 1.26 -15.64
N ALA A 385 0.43 1.02 -16.29
CA ALA A 385 -0.88 1.11 -15.66
C ALA A 385 -1.07 -0.03 -14.63
N PRO A 386 -1.99 0.10 -13.65
CA PRO A 386 -2.94 1.19 -13.49
C PRO A 386 -2.67 2.18 -12.34
N GLY A 387 -1.64 1.94 -11.52
CA GLY A 387 -1.26 2.80 -10.39
C GLY A 387 0.17 3.34 -10.51
N VAL A 388 0.56 4.22 -9.58
CA VAL A 388 1.93 4.78 -9.50
C VAL A 388 2.43 4.72 -8.06
N TRP A 389 3.75 4.60 -7.90
CA TRP A 389 4.37 4.75 -6.59
C TRP A 389 4.56 6.23 -6.27
N LEU A 390 4.00 6.63 -5.13
CA LEU A 390 4.14 7.98 -4.58
C LEU A 390 4.90 7.92 -3.26
N THR A 391 5.79 8.87 -3.06
CA THR A 391 6.49 9.07 -1.79
C THR A 391 6.28 10.48 -1.29
N ASP A 392 5.73 10.62 -0.10
CA ASP A 392 5.61 11.93 0.54
C ASP A 392 7.01 12.45 0.89
N ILE A 393 7.35 13.63 0.37
CA ILE A 393 8.68 14.23 0.50
C ILE A 393 8.99 14.53 1.98
N VAL A 394 7.96 14.86 2.76
CA VAL A 394 8.10 15.26 4.16
C VAL A 394 8.22 14.05 5.08
N THR A 395 7.23 13.15 5.06
CA THR A 395 7.20 11.99 5.98
C THR A 395 7.97 10.79 5.47
N ARG A 396 8.35 10.77 4.18
CA ARG A 396 8.92 9.60 3.47
C ARG A 396 7.96 8.41 3.41
N ALA A 397 6.69 8.60 3.73
CA ALA A 397 5.67 7.58 3.55
C ALA A 397 5.55 7.24 2.06
N ARG A 398 5.54 5.94 1.75
CA ARG A 398 5.46 5.43 0.39
C ARG A 398 4.15 4.69 0.18
N ARG A 399 3.43 5.00 -0.90
CA ARG A 399 2.10 4.47 -1.23
C ARG A 399 2.02 4.10 -2.70
N TRP A 400 1.42 2.96 -3.01
CA TRP A 400 1.02 2.65 -4.38
C TRP A 400 -0.40 3.16 -4.60
N VAL A 401 -0.58 4.09 -5.53
CA VAL A 401 -1.80 4.88 -5.66
C VAL A 401 -2.43 4.70 -7.03
N MET A 402 -3.73 4.42 -7.03
CA MET A 402 -4.57 4.40 -8.22
C MET A 402 -5.03 5.81 -8.57
N LEU A 403 -4.38 6.37 -9.58
CA LEU A 403 -4.71 7.68 -10.16
C LEU A 403 -5.63 7.53 -11.37
N GLU A 404 -6.48 8.53 -11.59
CA GLU A 404 -7.32 8.59 -12.78
C GLU A 404 -6.46 8.64 -14.05
N ALA A 405 -6.93 8.08 -15.17
CA ALA A 405 -6.17 8.10 -16.43
C ALA A 405 -5.76 9.52 -16.84
N SER A 406 -6.67 10.49 -16.72
CA SER A 406 -6.43 11.91 -17.02
C SER A 406 -5.38 12.56 -16.11
N GLN A 407 -5.28 12.09 -14.86
CA GLN A 407 -4.25 12.48 -13.91
C GLN A 407 -2.90 11.87 -14.29
N ARG A 408 -2.86 10.61 -14.75
CA ARG A 408 -1.63 9.87 -15.07
C ARG A 408 -0.96 10.29 -16.38
N GLU A 409 -1.71 10.67 -17.40
CA GLU A 409 -1.20 10.89 -18.77
C GLU A 409 -0.03 11.89 -18.88
N ASN A 410 0.20 12.72 -17.85
CA ASN A 410 1.28 13.72 -17.86
C ASN A 410 2.13 13.70 -16.58
N LEU A 411 2.08 12.59 -15.82
CA LEU A 411 2.96 12.43 -14.67
C LEU A 411 4.29 11.87 -15.13
N ALA A 412 5.29 12.73 -15.13
CA ALA A 412 6.67 12.28 -15.26
C ALA A 412 7.16 11.77 -13.91
N ARG A 413 8.24 10.98 -13.95
CA ARG A 413 9.02 10.68 -12.78
C ARG A 413 9.46 12.00 -12.10
N TRP A 414 9.40 12.02 -10.77
CA TRP A 414 9.68 13.16 -9.90
C TRP A 414 8.68 14.32 -9.94
N THR A 415 7.59 14.22 -10.71
CA THR A 415 6.45 15.13 -10.55
C THR A 415 5.92 15.03 -9.12
N VAL A 416 5.56 16.16 -8.52
CA VAL A 416 5.02 16.20 -7.15
C VAL A 416 3.54 16.54 -7.18
N LEU A 417 2.74 15.75 -6.49
CA LEU A 417 1.32 15.95 -6.30
C LEU A 417 1.09 16.46 -4.87
N ALA A 418 0.51 17.65 -4.74
CA ALA A 418 -0.03 18.11 -3.47
C ALA A 418 -1.52 17.72 -3.41
N GLY A 419 -1.91 17.00 -2.36
CA GLY A 419 -3.29 16.53 -2.23
C GLY A 419 -3.49 15.48 -1.16
N ASN A 420 -4.73 15.01 -1.07
CA ASN A 420 -5.12 13.94 -0.18
C ASN A 420 -5.09 12.60 -0.90
N LEU A 421 -4.60 11.58 -0.20
CA LEU A 421 -4.78 10.18 -0.55
C LEU A 421 -5.80 9.55 0.39
N ALA A 422 -6.62 8.67 -0.16
CA ALA A 422 -7.74 8.01 0.48
C ALA A 422 -7.64 6.50 0.27
N VAL A 423 -7.99 5.70 1.26
CA VAL A 423 -8.14 4.25 1.06
C VAL A 423 -9.59 3.93 0.70
N ASP A 424 -9.79 3.17 -0.37
CA ASP A 424 -11.06 2.56 -0.76
C ASP A 424 -10.82 1.09 -1.07
N ARG A 425 -11.39 0.20 -0.24
CA ARG A 425 -11.22 -1.26 -0.35
C ARG A 425 -9.75 -1.67 -0.48
N GLY A 426 -8.92 -1.20 0.46
CA GLY A 426 -7.49 -1.50 0.51
C GLY A 426 -6.62 -0.79 -0.53
N VAL A 427 -7.23 -0.05 -1.48
CA VAL A 427 -6.51 0.64 -2.55
C VAL A 427 -6.38 2.12 -2.21
N TRP A 428 -5.17 2.65 -2.23
CA TRP A 428 -4.96 4.10 -2.14
C TRP A 428 -5.37 4.78 -3.44
N ARG A 429 -6.10 5.88 -3.31
CA ARG A 429 -6.63 6.69 -4.41
C ARG A 429 -6.36 8.16 -4.13
N SER A 430 -6.12 8.94 -5.17
CA SER A 430 -6.20 10.41 -5.06
C SER A 430 -7.60 10.85 -4.61
N GLY A 431 -7.70 11.93 -3.83
CA GLY A 431 -8.97 12.62 -3.57
C GLY A 431 -9.58 13.27 -4.83
N THR A 432 -10.56 14.16 -4.66
CA THR A 432 -11.07 15.02 -5.76
C THR A 432 -10.04 16.00 -6.29
N ALA A 433 -9.08 16.37 -5.44
CA ALA A 433 -8.18 17.47 -5.71
C ALA A 433 -6.73 17.07 -5.49
N THR A 434 -5.99 17.07 -6.58
CA THR A 434 -4.54 16.94 -6.60
C THR A 434 -3.99 18.09 -7.44
N ALA A 435 -3.15 18.92 -6.84
CA ALA A 435 -2.39 19.93 -7.57
C ALA A 435 -1.07 19.33 -8.01
N VAL A 436 -0.75 19.42 -9.30
CA VAL A 436 0.58 19.10 -9.80
C VAL A 436 1.47 20.31 -9.54
N LEU A 437 2.53 20.11 -8.75
CA LEU A 437 3.49 21.15 -8.43
C LEU A 437 4.72 21.04 -9.33
N HIS A 438 5.22 22.18 -9.78
CA HIS A 438 6.58 22.27 -10.31
C HIS A 438 7.59 21.97 -9.20
N GLN A 439 8.78 21.52 -9.59
CA GLN A 439 9.81 21.11 -8.64
C GLN A 439 10.14 22.18 -7.59
N ARG A 440 10.29 23.45 -8.01
CA ARG A 440 10.55 24.59 -7.11
C ARG A 440 9.39 24.86 -6.16
N GLU A 441 8.15 24.69 -6.62
CA GLU A 441 6.96 24.87 -5.79
C GLU A 441 6.90 23.76 -4.73
N ALA A 442 7.23 22.53 -5.11
CA ALA A 442 7.30 21.40 -4.21
C ALA A 442 8.41 21.55 -3.15
N ASP A 443 9.62 21.96 -3.54
CA ASP A 443 10.73 22.23 -2.60
C ASP A 443 10.32 23.32 -1.59
N ARG A 444 9.69 24.41 -2.06
CA ARG A 444 9.18 25.48 -1.21
C ARG A 444 8.07 25.00 -0.28
N ALA A 445 7.12 24.21 -0.77
CA ALA A 445 6.06 23.65 0.05
C ALA A 445 6.63 22.72 1.13
N ALA A 446 7.63 21.89 0.79
CA ALA A 446 8.30 21.00 1.74
C ALA A 446 9.05 21.79 2.83
N GLU A 447 9.70 22.91 2.49
CA GLU A 447 10.33 23.81 3.46
C GLU A 447 9.30 24.40 4.43
N MET A 448 8.18 24.90 3.90
CA MET A 448 7.11 25.48 4.70
C MET A 448 6.51 24.46 5.67
N VAL A 449 6.25 23.24 5.20
CA VAL A 449 5.73 22.15 6.06
C VAL A 449 6.77 21.78 7.12
N SER A 450 8.04 21.62 6.75
CA SER A 450 9.11 21.30 7.70
C SER A 450 9.25 22.36 8.79
N ALA A 451 9.26 23.64 8.41
CA ALA A 451 9.35 24.76 9.35
C ALA A 451 8.14 24.80 10.31
N ALA A 452 6.93 24.54 9.80
CA ALA A 452 5.73 24.45 10.61
C ALA A 452 5.79 23.26 11.59
N THR A 453 6.20 22.08 11.13
CA THR A 453 6.36 20.88 11.97
C THR A 453 7.37 21.12 13.09
N GLU A 454 8.52 21.74 12.78
CA GLU A 454 9.50 22.10 13.81
C GLU A 454 8.95 23.11 14.83
N ALA A 455 8.16 24.09 14.38
CA ALA A 455 7.54 25.07 15.27
C ALA A 455 6.57 24.38 16.25
N VAL A 456 5.72 23.48 15.75
CA VAL A 456 4.81 22.68 16.58
C VAL A 456 5.59 21.78 17.54
N ALA A 457 6.61 21.06 17.07
CA ALA A 457 7.43 20.19 17.91
C ALA A 457 8.11 20.95 19.05
N ARG A 458 8.63 22.16 18.77
CA ARG A 458 9.20 23.05 19.81
C ARG A 458 8.16 23.50 20.82
N GLN A 459 6.98 23.92 20.35
CA GLN A 459 5.90 24.31 21.25
C GLN A 459 5.48 23.16 22.17
N LEU A 460 5.30 21.96 21.62
CA LEU A 460 5.00 20.75 22.41
C LEU A 460 6.11 20.43 23.42
N ALA A 461 7.38 20.57 23.03
CA ALA A 461 8.49 20.34 23.94
C ALA A 461 8.50 21.32 25.13
N VAL A 462 8.15 22.58 24.90
CA VAL A 462 7.99 23.60 25.95
C VAL A 462 6.81 23.25 26.87
N GLU A 463 5.66 22.93 26.30
CA GLU A 463 4.44 22.59 27.05
C GLU A 463 4.62 21.32 27.90
N LEU A 464 5.31 20.30 27.37
CA LEU A 464 5.63 19.05 28.06
C LEU A 464 6.83 19.17 29.02
N HIS A 465 7.43 20.35 29.13
CA HIS A 465 8.58 20.64 29.99
C HIS A 465 9.77 19.68 29.76
N LEU A 466 10.00 19.29 28.50
CA LEU A 466 11.10 18.39 28.15
C LEU A 466 12.43 19.09 28.39
N ARG A 467 13.27 18.52 29.26
CA ARG A 467 14.60 19.08 29.57
C ARG A 467 15.46 19.08 28.30
N GLY A 468 15.99 20.24 27.94
CA GLY A 468 16.84 20.39 26.76
C GLY A 468 16.10 20.83 25.49
N ALA A 469 14.82 21.18 25.57
CA ALA A 469 14.15 21.94 24.52
C ALA A 469 14.92 23.27 24.33
N SER A 470 15.76 23.33 23.29
CA SER A 470 16.51 24.54 23.00
C SER A 470 15.55 25.68 22.69
N THR A 471 15.77 26.83 23.31
CA THR A 471 15.07 28.08 22.99
C THR A 471 15.69 28.79 21.80
N ASP A 472 16.63 28.15 21.09
CA ASP A 472 17.20 28.72 19.87
C ASP A 472 16.05 29.07 18.92
N THR A 473 16.04 30.34 18.51
CA THR A 473 15.04 30.86 17.57
C THR A 473 14.98 29.95 16.35
N PRO A 474 13.76 29.64 15.84
CA PRO A 474 13.60 28.93 14.59
C PRO A 474 14.57 29.50 13.57
N ARG A 475 15.30 28.63 12.87
CA ARG A 475 15.99 29.06 11.66
C ARG A 475 14.88 29.60 10.75
N GLU A 476 14.85 30.91 10.52
CA GLU A 476 13.92 31.47 9.53
C GLU A 476 14.16 30.71 8.23
N ALA A 477 13.09 30.14 7.68
CA ALA A 477 13.12 29.50 6.37
C ALA A 477 13.73 30.50 5.40
N ASN A 478 14.85 30.15 4.77
CA ASN A 478 15.49 31.06 3.84
C ASN A 478 14.75 30.93 2.51
N LEU A 479 13.61 31.61 2.42
CA LEU A 479 12.71 31.53 1.27
C LEU A 479 13.36 31.97 -0.06
N ALA A 480 14.53 32.61 0.00
CA ALA A 480 15.30 33.01 -1.18
C ALA A 480 16.16 31.87 -1.76
N ASP A 481 16.51 30.86 -0.96
CA ASP A 481 17.37 29.73 -1.37
C ASP A 481 17.07 28.49 -0.50
N PRO A 482 15.95 27.78 -0.76
CA PRO A 482 15.55 26.62 0.02
C PRO A 482 16.59 25.51 -0.14
N PRO A 483 16.97 24.79 0.94
CA PRO A 483 17.80 23.61 0.81
C PRO A 483 17.07 22.59 -0.08
N ALA A 484 17.77 21.99 -1.05
CA ALA A 484 17.17 20.97 -1.88
C ALA A 484 16.71 19.79 -0.99
N TYR A 485 15.41 19.52 -0.94
CA TYR A 485 14.83 18.43 -0.13
C TYR A 485 15.07 17.03 -0.75
N GLY A 486 15.97 16.96 -1.73
CA GLY A 486 16.29 15.75 -2.46
C GLY A 486 15.33 15.44 -3.61
N ILE A 487 14.45 16.38 -4.00
CA ILE A 487 13.69 16.26 -5.26
C ILE A 487 14.68 16.16 -6.44
N LEU A 488 15.91 16.65 -6.27
CA LEU A 488 17.09 16.38 -7.11
C LEU A 488 18.22 15.72 -6.31
N ALA A 489 18.20 14.39 -6.17
CA ALA A 489 19.39 13.63 -5.78
C ALA A 489 19.47 12.24 -6.44
N THR A 490 18.99 12.11 -7.67
CA THR A 490 19.55 11.17 -8.66
C THR A 490 19.94 11.94 -9.91
N VAL A 491 20.79 12.94 -9.75
CA VAL A 491 21.48 13.67 -10.84
C VAL A 491 22.57 12.77 -11.47
N GLY A 492 22.27 11.49 -11.68
CA GLY A 492 23.23 10.48 -12.12
C GLY A 492 22.70 9.49 -13.15
N GLU A 493 21.41 9.56 -13.52
CA GLU A 493 20.94 8.84 -14.71
C GLU A 493 21.04 9.79 -15.91
N PRO A 494 21.81 9.43 -16.96
CA PRO A 494 21.79 10.18 -18.21
C PRO A 494 20.36 10.23 -18.74
N GLN A 495 19.93 11.40 -19.18
CA GLN A 495 18.75 11.51 -20.02
C GLN A 495 19.11 10.85 -21.36
N ASP A 496 18.66 9.60 -21.55
CA ASP A 496 18.71 8.91 -22.84
C ASP A 496 17.58 9.36 -23.77
#